data_AF-A0ABD7X4N0-F1
#
_entry.id   AF-A0ABD7X4N0-F1
#
_cell.length_a   1.000
_cell.length_b   1.000
_cell.length_c   1.000
_cell.angle_alpha   90.00
_cell.angle_beta   90.00
_cell.angle_gamma   90.00
#
_symmetry.space_group_name_H-M   'P 1'
#
loop_
_entity.id
_entity.type
_entity.pdbx_description
1 polymer ?
#
loop_
_entity_poly.entity_id
_entity_poly.type
_entity_poly.pdbx_seq_one_letter_code
_entity_poly.pdbx_strand_id
1 'polypeptide(L)'
;MWDIKEGDLLEVSPIILSPKKEWRHLKKTVFSQYCFKWGRNSSDTAIALGYGSLFNHSYTPNAVYYYNEDNLSIEFYAAADIKKDEEITVNYNGDPTDKSPLWFDVLD
;
A
#
# COMPACT_ATOMS: atom_id res chain seq x y z
N MET A 1 -20.02 4.59 -8.58
CA MET A 1 -18.89 5.45 -8.16
C MET A 1 -19.04 6.84 -8.78
N TRP A 2 -18.30 7.82 -8.27
CA TRP A 2 -18.19 9.21 -8.74
C TRP A 2 -16.70 9.53 -8.95
N ASP A 3 -16.40 10.65 -9.61
CA ASP A 3 -15.03 11.20 -9.69
C ASP A 3 -14.52 11.53 -8.28
N ILE A 4 -13.21 11.36 -8.07
CA ILE A 4 -12.50 11.63 -6.81
C ILE A 4 -11.47 12.74 -7.06
N LYS A 5 -11.29 13.64 -6.10
CA LYS A 5 -10.35 14.77 -6.21
C LYS A 5 -9.02 14.47 -5.58
N GLU A 6 -7.97 15.08 -6.13
CA GLU A 6 -6.65 15.08 -5.50
C GLU A 6 -6.75 15.49 -4.02
N GLY A 7 -6.11 14.71 -3.15
CA GLY A 7 -6.13 14.91 -1.71
C GLY A 7 -7.32 14.27 -0.97
N ASP A 8 -8.31 13.72 -1.67
CA ASP A 8 -9.41 13.00 -1.01
C ASP A 8 -8.89 11.75 -0.28
N LEU A 9 -9.40 11.53 0.94
CA LEU A 9 -9.19 10.28 1.67
C LEU A 9 -9.96 9.15 1.00
N LEU A 10 -9.23 8.13 0.54
CA LEU A 10 -9.79 6.97 -0.16
C LEU A 10 -10.19 5.87 0.81
N GLU A 11 -9.31 5.57 1.76
CA GLU A 11 -9.41 4.39 2.62
C GLU A 11 -8.55 4.57 3.88
N VAL A 12 -9.05 4.06 5.00
CA VAL A 12 -8.26 3.86 6.22
C VAL A 12 -8.29 2.39 6.56
N SER A 13 -7.19 1.69 6.30
CA SER A 13 -7.09 0.25 6.54
C SER A 13 -6.38 -0.02 7.88
N PRO A 14 -7.08 -0.58 8.89
CA PRO A 14 -6.41 -1.11 10.07
C PRO A 14 -5.43 -2.20 9.68
N ILE A 15 -4.37 -2.39 10.47
CA ILE A 15 -3.35 -3.40 10.16
C ILE A 15 -3.37 -4.59 11.11
N ILE A 16 -2.96 -5.75 10.58
CA ILE A 16 -2.39 -6.82 11.40
C ILE A 16 -0.88 -6.64 11.37
N LEU A 17 -0.30 -6.33 12.54
CA LEU A 17 1.14 -6.17 12.71
C LEU A 17 1.79 -7.51 13.07
N SER A 18 2.81 -7.90 12.30
CA SER A 18 3.66 -9.06 12.55
C SER A 18 5.11 -8.62 12.77
N PRO A 19 5.72 -8.98 13.91
CA PRO A 19 7.08 -8.57 14.24
C PRO A 19 8.12 -9.21 13.31
N LYS A 20 9.26 -8.55 13.10
CA LYS A 20 10.39 -8.98 12.24
C LYS A 20 10.72 -10.48 12.29
N LYS A 21 10.67 -11.09 13.48
CA LYS A 21 11.01 -12.51 13.70
C LYS A 21 10.07 -13.49 12.96
N GLU A 22 8.85 -13.06 12.63
CA GLU A 22 7.84 -13.87 11.96
C GLU A 22 7.91 -13.79 10.44
N TRP A 23 8.61 -12.80 9.87
CA TRP A 23 8.79 -12.66 8.43
C TRP A 23 9.30 -13.94 7.75
N ARG A 24 10.18 -14.70 8.44
CA ARG A 24 10.70 -15.98 7.94
C ARG A 24 9.61 -17.02 7.62
N HIS A 25 8.43 -16.89 8.22
CA HIS A 25 7.26 -17.72 7.99
C HIS A 25 6.35 -17.08 6.93
N LEU A 26 6.01 -15.80 7.08
CA LEU A 26 5.12 -15.08 6.16
C LEU A 26 5.62 -15.08 4.72
N LYS A 27 6.93 -14.89 4.53
CA LYS A 27 7.56 -14.87 3.19
C LYS A 27 7.40 -16.17 2.38
N LYS A 28 6.94 -17.25 3.02
CA LYS A 28 6.69 -18.56 2.39
C LYS A 28 5.23 -18.75 1.98
N THR A 29 4.40 -17.73 2.16
CA THR A 29 2.95 -17.78 1.94
C THR A 29 2.54 -16.66 0.98
N VAL A 30 1.30 -16.70 0.51
CA VAL A 30 0.74 -15.66 -0.36
C VAL A 30 0.74 -14.27 0.30
N PHE A 31 0.74 -14.20 1.63
CA PHE A 31 0.78 -12.92 2.36
C PHE A 31 1.98 -12.05 2.00
N SER A 32 3.10 -12.63 1.58
CA SER A 32 4.28 -11.86 1.20
C SER A 32 4.05 -10.89 0.04
N GLN A 33 2.99 -11.11 -0.75
CA GLN A 33 2.61 -10.27 -1.90
C GLN A 33 1.80 -9.03 -1.48
N TYR A 34 1.32 -9.00 -0.24
CA TYR A 34 0.33 -8.04 0.26
C TYR A 34 0.84 -7.26 1.48
N CYS A 35 2.09 -7.47 1.87
CA CYS A 35 2.66 -6.88 3.08
C CYS A 35 3.27 -5.50 2.86
N PHE A 36 3.11 -4.63 3.85
CA PHE A 36 3.80 -3.36 3.99
C PHE A 36 4.95 -3.49 4.99
N LYS A 37 6.03 -2.72 4.79
CA LYS A 37 7.09 -2.59 5.80
C LYS A 37 6.63 -1.60 6.86
N TRP A 38 6.86 -1.91 8.15
CA TRP A 38 6.35 -1.11 9.26
C TRP A 38 7.40 -0.83 10.35
N GLY A 39 7.19 0.26 11.09
CA GLY A 39 7.94 0.66 12.29
C GLY A 39 9.25 1.40 12.01
N ARG A 40 9.92 1.87 13.09
CA ARG A 40 11.09 2.78 13.06
C ARG A 40 12.29 2.36 12.20
N ASN A 41 12.36 1.11 11.74
CA ASN A 41 13.40 0.59 10.85
C ASN A 41 12.84 -0.18 9.64
N SER A 42 11.55 -0.04 9.36
CA SER A 42 10.85 -0.80 8.31
C SER A 42 11.08 -2.32 8.45
N SER A 43 11.20 -2.79 9.69
CA SER A 43 11.64 -4.14 10.01
C SER A 43 10.50 -5.08 10.36
N ASP A 44 9.37 -4.52 10.79
CA ASP A 44 8.16 -5.26 11.02
C ASP A 44 7.34 -5.30 9.73
N THR A 45 6.33 -6.17 9.72
CA THR A 45 5.51 -6.44 8.56
C THR A 45 4.05 -6.19 8.91
N ALA A 46 3.36 -5.38 8.11
CA ALA A 46 1.94 -5.11 8.29
C ALA A 46 1.15 -5.69 7.12
N ILE A 47 0.02 -6.32 7.41
CA ILE A 47 -1.03 -6.56 6.41
C ILE A 47 -2.08 -5.48 6.59
N ALA A 48 -2.35 -4.71 5.54
CA ALA A 48 -3.51 -3.83 5.54
C ALA A 48 -4.78 -4.67 5.37
N LEU A 49 -5.73 -4.50 6.29
CA LEU A 49 -7.08 -5.01 6.12
C LEU A 49 -7.84 -4.10 5.14
N GLY A 50 -9.16 -4.03 5.24
CA GLY A 50 -9.97 -3.20 4.35
C GLY A 50 -9.62 -3.46 2.88
N TYR A 51 -9.42 -2.38 2.12
CA TYR A 51 -8.98 -2.47 0.73
C TYR A 51 -7.47 -2.19 0.52
N GLY A 52 -6.73 -1.78 1.54
CA GLY A 52 -5.36 -1.29 1.39
C GLY A 52 -4.38 -2.31 0.78
N SER A 53 -4.51 -3.59 1.13
CA SER A 53 -3.68 -4.65 0.53
C SER A 53 -4.15 -5.07 -0.88
N LEU A 54 -5.27 -4.54 -1.37
CA LEU A 54 -5.85 -4.91 -2.66
C LEU A 54 -5.53 -3.90 -3.77
N PHE A 55 -5.01 -2.71 -3.43
CA PHE A 55 -4.56 -1.76 -4.44
C PHE A 55 -3.36 -2.32 -5.19
N ASN A 56 -3.45 -2.33 -6.52
CA ASN A 56 -2.38 -2.80 -7.39
C ASN A 56 -1.24 -1.80 -7.46
N HIS A 57 -0.11 -2.29 -7.95
CA HIS A 57 1.06 -1.48 -8.19
C HIS A 57 0.98 -0.71 -9.51
N SER A 58 1.40 0.56 -9.50
CA SER A 58 1.80 1.30 -10.68
C SER A 58 3.04 2.15 -10.37
N TYR A 59 3.91 2.32 -11.37
CA TYR A 59 4.99 3.30 -11.29
C TYR A 59 4.50 4.74 -11.51
N THR A 60 3.30 4.93 -12.06
CA THR A 60 2.61 6.23 -12.13
C THR A 60 1.30 6.14 -11.33
N PRO A 61 1.39 5.97 -10.00
CA PRO A 61 0.22 5.74 -9.18
C PRO A 61 -0.65 7.00 -9.11
N ASN A 62 -1.96 6.80 -8.95
CA ASN A 62 -2.92 7.87 -8.68
C ASN A 62 -3.33 7.93 -7.19
N ALA A 63 -2.75 7.09 -6.34
CA ALA A 63 -2.88 7.15 -4.89
C ALA A 63 -1.54 7.03 -4.15
N VAL A 64 -1.48 7.63 -2.96
CA VAL A 64 -0.36 7.58 -2.02
C VAL A 64 -0.87 7.10 -0.66
N TYR A 65 0.01 6.50 0.15
CA TYR A 65 -0.36 6.03 1.48
C TYR A 65 0.60 6.50 2.57
N TYR A 66 0.05 6.65 3.77
CA TYR A 66 0.77 7.07 4.96
C TYR A 66 0.49 6.13 6.13
N TYR A 67 1.52 5.88 6.94
CA TYR A 67 1.40 5.06 8.13
C TYR A 67 0.94 5.91 9.31
N ASN A 68 -0.12 5.46 9.98
CA ASN A 68 -0.59 6.02 11.24
C ASN A 68 -0.19 5.08 12.38
N GLU A 69 0.94 5.37 13.03
CA GLU A 69 1.47 4.52 14.11
C GLU A 69 0.60 4.54 15.36
N ASP A 70 -0.05 5.67 15.66
CA ASP A 70 -0.91 5.82 16.84
C ASP A 70 -2.19 4.98 16.73
N ASN A 71 -2.76 4.90 15.51
CA ASN A 71 -4.00 4.18 15.25
C ASN A 71 -3.80 2.77 14.69
N LEU A 72 -2.56 2.35 14.42
CA LEU A 72 -2.24 1.09 13.73
C LEU A 72 -3.06 0.92 12.44
N SER A 73 -2.94 1.91 11.56
CA SER A 73 -3.61 1.92 10.26
C SER A 73 -2.74 2.48 9.14
N ILE A 74 -3.11 2.17 7.90
CA ILE A 74 -2.58 2.81 6.69
C ILE A 74 -3.70 3.66 6.09
N GLU A 75 -3.41 4.92 5.84
CA GLU A 75 -4.34 5.87 5.23
C GLU A 75 -3.94 6.10 3.77
N PHE A 76 -4.89 5.95 2.86
CA PHE A 76 -4.70 6.10 1.43
C PHE A 76 -5.39 7.36 0.94
N TYR A 77 -4.69 8.18 0.19
CA TYR A 77 -5.19 9.44 -0.35
C TYR A 77 -4.99 9.49 -1.86
N ALA A 78 -5.90 10.16 -2.56
CA ALA A 78 -5.75 10.45 -3.98
C ALA A 78 -4.55 11.37 -4.20
N ALA A 79 -3.61 10.95 -5.05
CA ALA A 79 -2.44 11.74 -5.44
C ALA A 79 -2.68 12.57 -6.72
N ALA A 80 -3.83 12.38 -7.37
CA ALA A 80 -4.33 13.13 -8.51
C ALA A 80 -5.86 13.03 -8.54
N ASP A 81 -6.52 13.79 -9.42
CA ASP A 81 -7.93 13.55 -9.76
C ASP A 81 -8.10 12.15 -10.37
N ILE A 82 -8.98 11.33 -9.80
CA ILE A 82 -9.27 9.96 -10.26
C ILE A 82 -10.67 9.92 -10.87
N LYS A 83 -10.78 9.45 -12.10
CA LYS A 83 -12.08 9.36 -12.77
C LYS A 83 -12.91 8.21 -12.24
N LYS A 84 -14.24 8.38 -12.34
CA LYS A 84 -15.16 7.28 -12.10
C LYS A 84 -14.71 6.05 -12.90
N ASP A 85 -14.64 4.91 -12.22
CA ASP A 85 -14.27 3.59 -12.77
C ASP A 85 -12.79 3.46 -13.17
N GLU A 86 -11.94 4.46 -12.92
CA GLU A 86 -10.48 4.35 -13.00
C GLU A 86 -9.93 3.52 -11.85
N GLU A 87 -8.93 2.66 -12.13
CA GLU A 87 -8.30 1.84 -11.12
C GLU A 87 -7.44 2.68 -10.17
N ILE A 88 -7.59 2.45 -8.87
CA ILE A 88 -6.74 3.06 -7.84
C ILE A 88 -5.48 2.21 -7.69
N THR A 89 -4.32 2.82 -7.93
CA THR A 89 -3.02 2.15 -7.84
C THR A 89 -2.06 2.92 -6.94
N VAL A 90 -1.15 2.19 -6.30
CA VAL A 90 -0.12 2.73 -5.40
C VAL A 90 1.28 2.30 -5.85
N ASN A 91 2.32 2.97 -5.34
CA ASN A 91 3.68 2.50 -5.54
C ASN A 91 4.10 1.55 -4.39
N TYR A 92 4.44 0.30 -4.69
CA TYR A 92 4.84 -0.69 -3.68
C TYR A 92 6.20 -0.40 -3.04
N ASN A 93 7.01 0.49 -3.64
CA ASN A 93 8.22 1.01 -3.02
C ASN A 93 7.93 2.06 -1.92
N GLY A 94 6.68 2.53 -1.81
CA GLY A 94 6.22 3.52 -0.84
C GLY A 94 6.38 4.95 -1.31
N ASP A 95 7.52 5.30 -1.90
CA ASP A 95 7.67 6.58 -2.60
C ASP A 95 6.97 6.52 -3.97
N PRO A 96 6.01 7.42 -4.27
CA PRO A 96 5.29 7.43 -5.54
C PRO A 96 6.20 7.64 -6.77
N THR A 97 7.40 8.21 -6.58
CA THR A 97 8.38 8.47 -7.63
C THR A 97 9.42 7.36 -7.81
N ASP A 98 9.50 6.39 -6.90
CA ASP A 98 10.52 5.33 -6.94
C ASP A 98 10.24 4.31 -8.04
N LYS A 99 11.20 4.15 -8.95
CA LYS A 99 11.17 3.25 -10.11
C LYS A 99 12.01 1.98 -9.91
N SER A 100 12.41 1.69 -8.68
CA SER A 100 13.19 0.49 -8.36
C SER A 100 12.41 -0.78 -8.79
N PRO A 101 13.09 -1.77 -9.40
CA PRO A 101 12.45 -3.02 -9.80
C PRO A 101 11.82 -3.76 -8.61
N LEU A 102 10.66 -4.36 -8.86
CA LEU A 102 9.99 -5.25 -7.91
C LEU A 102 10.36 -6.72 -8.16
N TRP A 103 9.80 -7.61 -7.33
CA TRP A 103 9.99 -9.06 -7.44
C TRP A 103 9.13 -9.70 -8.56
N PHE A 104 8.47 -8.88 -9.37
CA PHE A 104 7.65 -9.26 -10.52
C PHE A 104 7.77 -8.19 -11.61
N ASP A 105 7.45 -8.58 -12.84
CA ASP A 105 7.39 -7.66 -13.97
C ASP A 105 6.06 -6.90 -13.95
N VAL A 106 6.12 -5.57 -14.05
CA VAL A 106 4.94 -4.73 -14.17
C VAL A 106 4.47 -4.78 -15.63
N LEU A 107 3.21 -5.13 -15.82
CA LEU A 107 2.58 -5.09 -17.13
C LEU A 107 2.03 -3.69 -17.33
N ASP A 108 2.63 -2.93 -18.25
CA ASP A 108 2.13 -1.62 -18.71
C ASP A 108 0.98 -1.77 -19.72
#